data_AF-A0A4Q4PBP2-F1
#
_entry.id   AF-A0A4Q4PBP2-F1
#
_cell.length_a   1.000
_cell.length_b   1.000
_cell.length_c   1.000
_cell.angle_alpha   90.00
_cell.angle_beta   90.00
_cell.angle_gamma   90.00
#
_symmetry.space_group_name_H-M   'P 1'
#
loop_
_entity.id
_entity.type
_entity.pdbx_description
1 polymer ?
#
loop_
_entity_poly.entity_id
_entity_poly.type
_entity_poly.pdbx_seq_one_letter_code
_entity_poly.pdbx_strand_id
1 'polypeptide(L)'
;MSADAVPITFTRFSKALEDLSVESLYAKYSELTNQLTHLESSNKQLEEFARENDDRDCYEALMENKQVIKRFEERREAIKNEVKDVRGLPWRPREEEKVDGAAVNGHATTATNGTAAEEQRNGDASAPEADDGVYL
;
A
#
# COMPACT_ATOMS: atom_id res chain seq x y z
N MET A 1 7.37 -10.27 10.63
CA MET A 1 5.91 -10.36 10.42
C MET A 1 5.41 -11.55 11.21
N SER A 2 4.34 -11.38 11.99
CA SER A 2 3.91 -12.40 12.97
C SER A 2 3.06 -13.47 12.28
N ALA A 3 3.57 -14.71 12.26
CA ALA A 3 2.84 -15.89 11.79
C ALA A 3 1.70 -16.32 12.75
N ASP A 4 1.57 -15.66 13.90
CA ASP A 4 0.55 -15.95 14.93
C ASP A 4 -0.74 -15.11 14.77
N ALA A 5 -0.85 -14.30 13.72
CA ALA A 5 -2.06 -13.52 13.47
C ALA A 5 -3.20 -14.42 12.99
N VAL A 6 -4.08 -14.83 13.92
CA VAL A 6 -5.26 -15.63 13.60
C VAL A 6 -6.19 -14.84 12.68
N PRO A 7 -6.58 -15.36 11.51
CA PRO A 7 -7.53 -14.69 10.63
C PRO A 7 -8.88 -14.45 11.34
N ILE A 8 -9.44 -13.26 11.15
CA ILE A 8 -10.79 -12.95 11.66
C ILE A 8 -11.82 -13.87 11.01
N THR A 9 -12.66 -14.52 11.84
CA THR A 9 -13.74 -15.36 11.35
C THR A 9 -14.78 -14.53 10.60
N PHE A 10 -15.44 -15.14 9.62
CA PHE A 10 -16.50 -14.47 8.86
C PHE A 10 -17.63 -13.99 9.77
N THR A 11 -18.06 -14.81 10.73
CA THR A 11 -19.10 -14.44 11.70
C THR A 11 -18.74 -13.20 12.51
N ARG A 12 -17.50 -13.10 13.00
CA ARG A 12 -17.05 -11.94 13.77
C ARG A 12 -16.95 -10.70 12.89
N PHE A 13 -16.51 -10.86 11.64
CA PHE A 13 -16.48 -9.78 10.67
C PHE A 13 -17.89 -9.24 10.40
N SER A 14 -18.85 -10.10 10.06
CA SER A 14 -20.23 -9.69 9.75
C SER A 14 -20.88 -9.00 10.94
N LYS A 15 -20.68 -9.49 12.17
CA LYS A 15 -21.22 -8.85 13.37
C LYS A 15 -20.67 -7.44 13.57
N ALA A 16 -19.40 -7.20 13.26
CA ALA A 16 -18.80 -5.88 13.40
C ALA A 16 -19.31 -4.87 12.36
N LEU A 17 -19.90 -5.32 11.23
CA LEU A 17 -20.45 -4.42 10.21
C LEU A 17 -21.64 -3.61 10.73
N GLU A 18 -22.43 -4.19 11.64
CA GLU A 18 -23.60 -3.56 12.24
C GLU A 18 -23.25 -2.25 12.97
N ASP A 19 -22.05 -2.18 13.57
CA ASP A 19 -21.60 -1.04 14.38
C ASP A 19 -20.94 0.08 13.53
N LEU A 20 -20.70 -0.15 12.24
CA LEU A 20 -19.97 0.79 11.37
C LEU A 20 -20.90 1.83 10.73
N SER A 21 -20.37 3.04 10.48
CA SER A 21 -21.06 4.01 9.62
C SER A 21 -21.07 3.54 8.16
N VAL A 22 -22.00 4.06 7.34
CA VAL A 22 -22.06 3.73 5.90
C VAL A 22 -20.79 4.15 5.17
N GLU A 23 -20.19 5.27 5.57
CA GLU A 23 -18.91 5.74 5.02
C GLU A 23 -17.77 4.75 5.33
N SER A 24 -17.69 4.26 6.57
CA SER A 24 -16.71 3.25 6.95
C SER A 24 -16.92 1.93 6.21
N LEU A 25 -18.16 1.53 5.94
CA LEU A 25 -18.47 0.36 5.12
C LEU A 25 -17.94 0.51 3.69
N TYR A 26 -18.15 1.67 3.06
CA TYR A 26 -17.61 1.94 1.73
C TYR A 26 -16.08 2.00 1.72
N ALA A 27 -15.47 2.65 2.71
CA ALA A 27 -14.01 2.65 2.86
C ALA A 27 -13.45 1.22 2.98
N LYS A 28 -14.10 0.37 3.78
CA LYS A 28 -13.70 -1.04 3.91
C LYS A 28 -13.88 -1.83 2.62
N TYR A 29 -14.95 -1.57 1.87
CA TYR A 29 -15.18 -2.18 0.57
C TYR A 29 -14.07 -1.84 -0.43
N SER A 30 -13.67 -0.56 -0.51
CA SER A 30 -12.57 -0.11 -1.37
C SER A 30 -11.24 -0.70 -0.94
N GLU A 31 -10.96 -0.76 0.36
CA GLU A 31 -9.75 -1.41 0.90
C GLU A 31 -9.67 -2.88 0.46
N LEU A 32 -10.75 -3.65 0.61
CA LEU A 32 -10.80 -5.06 0.19
C LEU A 32 -10.66 -5.21 -1.32
N THR A 33 -11.20 -4.28 -2.10
CA THR A 33 -11.08 -4.27 -3.57
C THR A 33 -9.64 -4.06 -4.00
N ASN A 34 -8.94 -3.13 -3.35
CA ASN A 34 -7.52 -2.88 -3.62
C ASN A 34 -6.67 -4.08 -3.20
N GLN A 35 -6.94 -4.67 -2.03
CA GLN A 35 -6.24 -5.88 -1.57
C GLN A 35 -6.42 -7.06 -2.53
N LEU A 36 -7.65 -7.29 -3.01
CA LEU A 36 -7.94 -8.31 -4.03
C LEU A 36 -7.15 -8.05 -5.31
N THR A 37 -7.18 -6.81 -5.81
CA THR A 37 -6.49 -6.42 -7.05
C THR A 37 -4.98 -6.68 -6.95
N HIS A 38 -4.38 -6.30 -5.83
CA HIS A 38 -2.96 -6.56 -5.58
C HIS A 38 -2.65 -8.06 -5.46
N LEU A 39 -3.50 -8.83 -4.77
CA LEU A 39 -3.29 -10.26 -4.59
C LEU A 39 -3.46 -11.04 -5.91
N GLU A 40 -4.42 -10.67 -6.76
CA GLU A 40 -4.59 -11.22 -8.10
C GLU A 40 -3.38 -10.95 -8.99
N SER A 41 -2.88 -9.70 -8.99
CA SER A 41 -1.68 -9.34 -9.73
C SER A 41 -0.45 -10.11 -9.25
N SER A 42 -0.27 -10.23 -7.93
CA SER A 42 0.82 -11.00 -7.33
C SER A 42 0.71 -12.49 -7.65
N ASN A 43 -0.50 -13.07 -7.61
CA ASN A 43 -0.72 -14.47 -7.99
C ASN A 43 -0.39 -14.72 -9.46
N LYS A 44 -0.71 -13.78 -10.36
CA LYS A 44 -0.35 -13.92 -11.78
C LYS A 44 1.16 -13.99 -11.98
N GLN A 45 1.91 -13.15 -11.27
CA GLN A 45 3.39 -13.15 -11.31
C GLN A 45 3.95 -14.44 -10.70
N LEU A 46 3.38 -14.88 -9.58
CA LEU A 46 3.80 -16.11 -8.91
C LEU A 46 3.49 -17.36 -9.76
N GLU A 47 2.39 -17.37 -10.50
CA GLU A 47 2.06 -18.47 -11.43
C GLU A 47 3.05 -18.59 -12.58
N GLU A 48 3.49 -17.46 -13.14
CA GLU A 48 4.53 -17.42 -14.16
C GLU A 48 5.84 -17.98 -13.61
N PHE A 49 6.27 -17.47 -12.45
CA PHE A 49 7.48 -17.96 -11.76
C PHE A 49 7.41 -19.45 -11.43
N ALA A 50 6.29 -19.93 -10.85
CA ALA A 50 6.11 -21.33 -10.47
C ALA A 50 6.22 -22.26 -11.68
N ARG A 51 5.65 -21.85 -12.82
CA ARG A 51 5.70 -22.62 -14.07
C ARG A 51 7.09 -22.67 -14.68
N GLU A 52 7.82 -21.56 -14.65
CA GLU A 52 9.18 -21.50 -15.19
C GLU A 52 10.18 -22.33 -14.38
N ASN A 53 9.96 -22.42 -13.07
CA ASN A 53 10.90 -23.06 -12.14
C ASN A 53 10.44 -24.44 -11.65
N ASP A 54 9.27 -24.92 -12.09
CA ASP A 54 8.60 -26.14 -11.59
C ASP A 54 8.55 -26.20 -10.06
N ASP A 55 8.25 -25.05 -9.44
CA ASP A 55 8.34 -24.84 -7.99
C ASP A 55 7.02 -25.22 -7.29
N ARG A 56 7.06 -26.35 -6.59
CA ARG A 56 5.94 -26.90 -5.84
C ARG A 56 5.48 -25.98 -4.70
N ASP A 57 6.40 -25.34 -3.98
CA ASP A 57 6.04 -24.49 -2.85
C ASP A 57 5.29 -23.24 -3.36
N CYS A 58 5.69 -22.73 -4.52
CA CYS A 58 4.97 -21.65 -5.19
C CYS A 58 3.55 -22.07 -5.63
N TYR A 59 3.37 -23.31 -6.10
CA TYR A 59 2.03 -23.84 -6.39
C TYR A 59 1.15 -23.97 -5.14
N GLU A 60 1.72 -24.43 -4.02
CA GLU A 60 0.99 -24.52 -2.75
C GLU A 60 0.57 -23.12 -2.26
N ALA A 61 1.48 -22.14 -2.32
CA ALA A 61 1.18 -20.74 -1.99
C ALA A 61 0.07 -20.14 -2.87
N LEU A 62 0.04 -20.45 -4.17
CA LEU A 62 -1.06 -20.03 -5.06
C LEU A 62 -2.41 -20.60 -4.61
N MET A 63 -2.43 -21.86 -4.16
CA MET A 63 -3.66 -22.50 -3.68
C MET A 63 -4.14 -21.91 -2.36
N GLU A 64 -3.23 -21.53 -1.46
CA GLU A 64 -3.56 -20.81 -0.23
C GLU A 64 -4.10 -19.40 -0.53
N ASN A 65 -3.44 -18.66 -1.41
CA ASN A 65 -3.86 -17.32 -1.82
C ASN A 65 -5.26 -17.33 -2.46
N LYS A 66 -5.60 -18.37 -3.22
CA LYS A 66 -6.98 -18.55 -3.75
C LYS A 66 -8.02 -18.66 -2.64
N GLN A 67 -7.69 -19.27 -1.50
CA GLN A 67 -8.61 -19.30 -0.34
C GLN A 67 -8.72 -17.93 0.32
N VAL A 68 -7.63 -17.16 0.37
CA VAL A 68 -7.65 -15.78 0.87
C VAL A 68 -8.54 -14.90 -0.01
N ILE A 69 -8.42 -15.00 -1.34
CA ILE A 69 -9.28 -14.29 -2.31
C ILE A 69 -10.75 -14.59 -2.02
N LYS A 70 -11.14 -15.86 -1.93
CA LYS A 70 -12.53 -16.25 -1.62
C LYS A 70 -13.05 -15.61 -0.33
N ARG A 71 -12.24 -15.62 0.73
CA ARG A 71 -12.60 -14.99 2.02
C ARG A 71 -12.73 -13.47 1.90
N PHE A 72 -11.96 -12.81 1.05
CA PHE A 72 -12.10 -11.37 0.79
C PHE A 72 -13.34 -11.05 -0.04
N GLU A 73 -13.67 -11.88 -1.03
CA GLU A 73 -14.91 -11.77 -1.79
C GLU A 73 -16.14 -11.93 -0.90
N GLU A 74 -16.17 -12.97 -0.06
CA GLU A 74 -17.24 -13.18 0.92
C GLU A 74 -17.44 -11.97 1.84
N ARG A 75 -16.34 -11.38 2.33
CA ARG A 75 -16.39 -10.17 3.16
C ARG A 75 -16.88 -8.94 2.37
N ARG A 76 -16.48 -8.80 1.11
CA ARG A 76 -16.97 -7.74 0.22
C ARG A 76 -18.48 -7.82 0.00
N GLU A 77 -18.99 -9.03 -0.24
CA GLU A 77 -20.42 -9.26 -0.42
C GLU A 77 -21.19 -9.06 0.90
N ALA A 78 -20.63 -9.43 2.05
CA ALA A 78 -21.24 -9.12 3.34
C ALA A 78 -21.41 -7.61 3.57
N ILE A 79 -20.42 -6.79 3.18
CA ILE A 79 -20.54 -5.32 3.24
C ILE A 79 -21.66 -4.81 2.32
N LYS A 80 -21.75 -5.34 1.10
CA LYS A 80 -22.83 -4.97 0.17
C LYS A 80 -24.21 -5.30 0.73
N ASN A 81 -24.37 -6.50 1.29
CA ASN A 81 -25.63 -6.96 1.85
C ASN A 81 -26.02 -6.15 3.09
N GLU A 82 -25.05 -5.80 3.94
CA GLU A 82 -25.28 -4.89 5.07
C GLU A 82 -25.86 -3.55 4.61
N VAL A 83 -25.30 -2.93 3.56
CA VAL A 83 -25.82 -1.66 3.05
C VAL A 83 -27.18 -1.81 2.37
N LYS A 84 -27.34 -2.81 1.50
CA LYS A 84 -28.53 -2.97 0.66
C LYS A 84 -29.71 -3.57 1.40
N ASP A 85 -29.49 -4.69 2.07
CA ASP A 85 -30.55 -5.54 2.57
C ASP A 85 -30.86 -5.23 4.03
N VAL A 86 -29.83 -4.93 4.84
CA VAL A 86 -30.01 -4.61 6.27
C VAL A 86 -30.38 -3.14 6.45
N ARG A 87 -29.64 -2.21 5.83
CA ARG A 87 -29.91 -0.76 5.96
C ARG A 87 -30.92 -0.22 4.95
N GLY A 88 -31.26 -1.00 3.91
CA GLY A 88 -32.22 -0.59 2.90
C GLY A 88 -31.72 0.55 1.99
N LEU A 89 -30.40 0.77 1.93
CA LEU A 89 -29.80 1.87 1.16
C LEU A 89 -29.33 1.38 -0.22
N PRO A 90 -29.43 2.21 -1.28
CA PRO A 90 -28.88 1.85 -2.56
C PRO A 90 -27.35 1.73 -2.47
N TRP A 91 -26.80 0.66 -3.05
CA TRP A 91 -25.36 0.46 -3.13
C TRP A 91 -24.72 1.50 -4.05
N ARG A 92 -24.02 2.46 -3.47
CA ARG A 92 -23.30 3.53 -4.18
C ARG A 92 -21.98 3.79 -3.45
N PRO A 93 -20.99 2.89 -3.56
CA PRO A 93 -19.67 3.16 -3.04
C PRO A 93 -19.17 4.44 -3.71
N ARG A 94 -18.61 5.35 -2.90
CA ARG A 94 -18.01 6.58 -3.43
C ARG A 94 -16.97 6.14 -4.45
N GLU A 95 -17.23 6.38 -5.73
CA GLU A 95 -16.20 6.26 -6.75
C GLU A 95 -15.07 7.16 -6.26
N GLU A 96 -13.86 6.60 -6.11
CA GLU A 96 -12.68 7.38 -5.79
C GLU A 96 -12.69 8.55 -6.76
N GLU A 97 -12.96 9.73 -6.21
CA GLU A 97 -12.98 10.97 -6.94
C GLU A 97 -11.55 11.09 -7.48
N LYS A 98 -11.35 10.67 -8.73
CA LYS A 98 -10.12 10.93 -9.45
C LYS A 98 -9.99 12.43 -9.37
N VAL A 99 -9.07 12.89 -8.54
CA VAL A 99 -8.60 14.27 -8.58
C VAL A 99 -7.83 14.38 -9.88
N ASP A 100 -8.58 14.49 -10.97
CA ASP A 100 -8.07 14.86 -12.27
C ASP A 100 -7.41 16.22 -12.07
N GLY A 101 -6.11 16.27 -12.32
CA GLY A 101 -5.26 17.42 -12.04
C GLY A 101 -5.84 18.72 -12.57
N ALA A 102 -6.45 19.50 -11.66
CA ALA A 102 -6.68 20.91 -11.88
C ALA A 102 -5.33 21.61 -11.68
N ALA A 103 -4.64 21.84 -12.80
CA ALA A 103 -3.55 22.79 -12.87
C ALA A 103 -4.04 24.16 -12.37
N VAL A 104 -3.57 24.57 -11.19
CA VAL A 104 -3.55 25.98 -10.78
C VAL A 104 -2.11 26.45 -10.79
N ASN A 105 -1.76 27.08 -11.91
CA ASN A 105 -0.56 27.89 -12.05
C ASN A 105 -0.71 29.12 -11.14
N GLY A 106 0.17 29.28 -10.15
CA GLY A 106 0.14 30.46 -9.30
C GLY A 106 1.05 30.45 -8.09
N HIS A 107 2.33 30.78 -8.33
CA HIS A 107 3.26 31.37 -7.37
C HIS A 107 4.05 30.44 -6.43
N ALA A 108 5.31 30.24 -6.79
CA ALA A 108 6.37 29.70 -5.94
C ALA A 108 6.58 30.57 -4.69
N THR A 109 6.53 29.96 -3.52
CA THR A 109 7.24 30.45 -2.33
C THR A 109 7.99 29.29 -1.71
N THR A 110 9.28 29.21 -2.05
CA THR A 110 10.27 28.38 -1.39
C THR A 110 10.37 28.82 0.07
N ALA A 111 9.82 28.05 1.01
CA ALA A 111 10.06 28.20 2.43
C ALA A 111 11.12 27.17 2.87
N THR A 112 12.38 27.46 2.55
CA THR A 112 13.56 26.89 3.20
C THR A 112 13.68 27.45 4.62
N ASN A 113 13.54 26.59 5.62
CA ASN A 113 13.92 26.84 7.01
C ASN A 113 15.14 25.90 7.24
N GLY A 114 16.38 26.32 7.43
CA GLY A 114 16.85 27.45 8.20
C GLY A 114 17.75 26.95 9.35
N THR A 115 18.80 26.18 9.03
CA THR A 115 19.92 25.90 9.97
C THR A 115 21.19 26.46 9.35
N ALA A 116 21.48 27.70 9.72
CA ALA A 116 22.77 28.34 9.50
C ALA A 116 23.73 27.93 10.61
N ALA A 117 24.83 27.27 10.26
CA ALA A 117 26.05 27.26 11.03
C ALA A 117 27.19 27.60 10.06
N GLU A 118 27.90 28.67 10.39
CA GLU A 118 28.73 29.50 9.53
C GLU A 118 29.99 28.79 8.99
N GLU A 119 30.23 28.91 7.68
CA GLU A 119 31.56 28.77 7.08
C GLU A 119 32.34 30.08 7.29
N GLN A 120 33.38 30.06 8.12
CA GLN A 120 34.49 31.01 8.00
C GLN A 120 35.52 30.43 7.03
N ARG A 121 35.57 30.97 5.81
CA ARG A 121 36.76 30.91 4.95
C ARG A 121 37.44 32.29 4.98
N ASN A 122 38.71 32.31 5.36
CA ASN A 122 39.62 33.35 4.91
C ASN A 122 40.80 32.62 4.24
N GLY A 123 41.03 32.92 2.97
CA GLY A 123 42.09 32.31 2.18
C GLY A 123 43.45 32.95 2.44
N ASP A 124 44.52 32.26 2.08
CA ASP A 124 45.61 32.89 1.33
C ASP A 124 46.44 31.82 0.59
N ALA A 125 47.03 32.25 -0.51
CA ALA A 125 47.67 31.49 -1.56
C ALA A 125 49.04 30.90 -1.17
N SER A 126 49.42 29.82 -1.86
CA SER A 126 50.67 29.65 -2.64
C SER A 126 51.11 28.18 -2.67
N ALA A 127 51.25 27.64 -3.88
CA ALA A 127 51.84 26.34 -4.20
C ALA A 127 53.39 26.37 -4.04
N PRO A 128 54.13 25.36 -4.53
CA PRO A 128 54.20 23.95 -4.16
C PRO A 128 55.63 23.57 -3.69
N GLU A 129 55.82 22.56 -2.85
CA GLU A 129 57.13 21.90 -2.74
C GLU A 129 56.98 20.38 -2.87
N ALA A 130 57.76 19.86 -3.82
CA ALA A 130 58.04 18.47 -4.05
C ALA A 130 59.07 17.95 -3.03
N ASP A 131 59.34 16.64 -3.11
CA ASP A 131 60.35 15.88 -2.36
C ASP A 131 59.91 15.52 -0.92
N ASP A 132 60.08 14.30 -0.39
CA ASP A 132 60.85 13.12 -0.77
C ASP A 132 60.37 11.97 0.16
N GLY A 133 60.69 10.72 -0.16
CA GLY A 133 60.95 9.74 0.91
C GLY A 133 59.89 8.68 1.30
N VAL A 134 59.83 7.61 0.51
CA VAL A 134 60.03 6.19 0.91
C VAL A 134 59.19 5.53 2.03
N TYR A 135 58.45 4.50 1.60
CA TYR A 135 58.11 3.19 2.21
C TYR A 135 58.60 2.82 3.63
N LEU A 136 57.67 2.47 4.53
CA LEU A 136 57.34 1.11 5.01
C LEU A 136 56.21 1.16 6.04
#